data_AF-A0A223AU43-F1
#
_entry.id   AF-A0A223AU43-F1
#
_cell.length_a   1.000
_cell.length_b   1.000
_cell.length_c   1.000
_cell.angle_alpha   90.00
_cell.angle_beta   90.00
_cell.angle_gamma   90.00
#
_symmetry.space_group_name_H-M   'P 1'
#
loop_
_entity.id
_entity.type
_entity.pdbx_description
1 polymer ?
#
loop_
_entity_poly.entity_id
_entity_poly.type
_entity_poly.pdbx_seq_one_letter_code
_entity_poly.pdbx_strand_id
1 'polypeptide(L)'
;MTKQQLIALWQGKSWESSPAGIYFVSRKSDKDLHFSFSGYSEKDVKSIPDALMKRLATEISELDQEALHLIKENFPEENIEGISFTDIMFDKSGCYDAFALGYYVGESPAGELYLLVSFGEEFEANPEVICEAY
;
A
#
# COMPACT_ATOMS: atom_id res chain seq x y z
N MET A 1 -11.71 -3.11 -12.19
CA MET A 1 -10.51 -3.16 -13.07
C MET A 1 -10.03 -4.59 -13.32
N THR A 2 -9.69 -4.99 -14.55
CA THR A 2 -9.11 -6.33 -14.81
C THR A 2 -7.64 -6.43 -14.41
N LYS A 3 -7.12 -7.66 -14.18
CA LYS A 3 -5.69 -7.95 -13.98
C LYS A 3 -4.80 -7.22 -15.00
N GLN A 4 -5.12 -7.33 -16.29
CA GLN A 4 -4.31 -6.72 -17.36
C GLN A 4 -4.30 -5.19 -17.27
N GLN A 5 -5.42 -4.56 -16.93
CA GLN A 5 -5.50 -3.11 -16.73
C GLN A 5 -4.71 -2.66 -15.51
N LEU A 6 -4.75 -3.43 -14.41
CA LEU A 6 -4.01 -3.11 -13.18
C LEU A 6 -2.49 -3.20 -13.41
N ILE A 7 -2.04 -4.28 -14.04
CA ILE A 7 -0.64 -4.47 -14.44
C ILE A 7 -0.20 -3.38 -15.40
N ALA A 8 -1.03 -2.99 -16.38
CA ALA A 8 -0.69 -1.92 -17.30
C ALA A 8 -0.60 -0.55 -16.62
N LEU A 9 -1.54 -0.25 -15.72
CA LEU A 9 -1.60 1.02 -14.98
C LEU A 9 -0.36 1.21 -14.10
N TRP A 10 0.06 0.16 -13.40
CA TRP A 10 1.15 0.20 -12.43
C TRP A 10 2.47 -0.35 -12.97
N GLN A 11 2.56 -0.70 -14.25
CA GLN A 11 3.76 -1.34 -14.84
C GLN A 11 4.18 -2.60 -14.06
N GLY A 12 3.20 -3.42 -13.68
CA GLY A 12 3.39 -4.63 -12.91
C GLY A 12 4.26 -5.67 -13.62
N LYS A 13 5.11 -6.36 -12.86
CA LYS A 13 6.07 -7.36 -13.35
C LYS A 13 5.68 -8.79 -13.01
N SER A 14 4.94 -8.98 -11.91
CA SER A 14 4.50 -10.28 -11.43
C SER A 14 2.99 -10.29 -11.21
N TRP A 15 2.43 -11.46 -10.95
CA TRP A 15 1.07 -11.62 -10.46
C TRP A 15 0.95 -12.98 -9.80
N GLU A 16 0.61 -12.97 -8.52
CA GLU A 16 0.32 -14.15 -7.73
C GLU A 16 -1.13 -14.13 -7.28
N SER A 17 -1.76 -15.29 -7.36
CA SER A 17 -3.09 -15.52 -6.81
C SER A 17 -3.02 -16.73 -5.90
N SER A 18 -3.39 -16.53 -4.65
CA SER A 18 -3.46 -17.57 -3.64
C SER A 18 -4.79 -17.51 -2.90
N PRO A 19 -5.12 -18.52 -2.07
CA PRO A 19 -6.30 -18.43 -1.20
C PRO A 19 -6.25 -17.26 -0.21
N ALA A 20 -5.06 -16.74 0.10
CA ALA A 20 -4.88 -15.63 1.03
C ALA A 20 -5.12 -14.25 0.37
N GLY A 21 -4.99 -14.15 -0.96
CA GLY A 21 -5.18 -12.88 -1.66
C GLY A 21 -4.57 -12.85 -3.06
N ILE A 22 -4.57 -11.65 -3.63
CA ILE A 22 -3.86 -11.33 -4.87
C ILE A 22 -2.66 -10.45 -4.54
N TYR A 23 -1.51 -10.75 -5.12
CA TYR A 23 -0.28 -10.00 -4.90
C TYR A 23 0.42 -9.71 -6.22
N PHE A 24 0.99 -8.52 -6.37
CA PHE A 24 1.88 -8.24 -7.50
C PHE A 24 2.92 -7.19 -7.18
N VAL A 25 4.04 -7.25 -7.91
CA VAL A 25 5.10 -6.25 -7.82
C VAL A 25 5.00 -5.30 -9.00
N SER A 26 5.01 -4.01 -8.69
CA SER A 26 5.08 -2.89 -9.62
C SER A 26 6.44 -2.19 -9.53
N ARG A 27 6.69 -1.19 -10.37
CA ARG A 27 7.89 -0.36 -10.26
C ARG A 27 7.51 1.13 -10.23
N LYS A 28 7.92 1.82 -9.16
CA LYS A 28 7.82 3.28 -9.01
C LYS A 28 9.22 3.83 -8.79
N SER A 29 9.66 4.77 -9.63
CA SER A 29 10.97 5.43 -9.52
C SER A 29 12.16 4.46 -9.35
N ASP A 30 12.19 3.40 -10.17
CA ASP A 30 13.18 2.31 -10.14
C ASP A 30 13.19 1.41 -8.88
N LYS A 31 12.37 1.70 -7.88
CA LYS A 31 12.13 0.82 -6.72
C LYS A 31 10.93 -0.09 -6.97
N ASP A 32 10.98 -1.27 -6.38
CA ASP A 32 9.85 -2.18 -6.39
C ASP A 32 8.79 -1.68 -5.41
N LEU A 33 7.53 -1.72 -5.85
CA LEU A 33 6.37 -1.32 -5.07
C LEU A 33 5.38 -2.50 -5.08
N HIS A 34 5.17 -3.07 -3.92
CA HIS A 34 4.40 -4.28 -3.70
C HIS A 34 2.93 -3.94 -3.52
N PHE A 35 2.06 -4.69 -4.17
CA PHE A 35 0.62 -4.61 -4.00
C PHE A 35 0.12 -5.88 -3.32
N SER A 36 -0.64 -5.70 -2.26
CA SER A 36 -1.35 -6.77 -1.56
C SER A 36 -2.85 -6.49 -1.58
N PHE A 37 -3.63 -7.49 -1.99
CA PHE A 37 -5.09 -7.50 -1.88
C PHE A 37 -5.49 -8.71 -1.02
N SER A 38 -5.30 -8.56 0.30
CA SER A 38 -5.58 -9.59 1.30
C SER A 38 -7.06 -9.97 1.30
N GLY A 39 -7.34 -11.26 1.19
CA GLY A 39 -8.69 -11.82 1.11
C GLY A 39 -9.41 -11.63 -0.23
N TYR A 40 -8.81 -10.94 -1.21
CA TYR A 40 -9.40 -10.77 -2.53
C TYR A 40 -9.14 -11.98 -3.43
N SER A 41 -10.15 -12.34 -4.21
CA SER A 41 -9.99 -13.16 -5.41
C SER A 41 -9.83 -12.28 -6.65
N GLU A 42 -9.44 -12.87 -7.79
CA GLU A 42 -9.42 -12.13 -9.06
C GLU A 42 -10.80 -11.57 -9.46
N LYS A 43 -11.90 -12.18 -8.99
CA LYS A 43 -13.25 -11.66 -9.21
C LYS A 43 -13.51 -10.40 -8.38
N ASP A 44 -13.00 -10.37 -7.16
CA ASP A 44 -13.15 -9.22 -6.27
C ASP A 44 -12.33 -8.03 -6.77
N VAL A 45 -11.09 -8.27 -7.22
CA VAL A 45 -10.25 -7.22 -7.86
C VAL A 45 -10.95 -6.60 -9.07
N LYS A 46 -11.70 -7.40 -9.85
CA LYS A 46 -12.51 -6.88 -10.96
C LYS A 46 -13.58 -5.89 -10.52
N SER A 47 -14.11 -6.04 -9.32
CA SER A 47 -15.12 -5.15 -8.73
C SER A 47 -14.53 -3.85 -8.17
N ILE A 48 -13.20 -3.75 -8.00
CA ILE A 48 -12.56 -2.49 -7.59
C ILE A 48 -12.82 -1.43 -8.66
N PRO A 49 -13.36 -0.26 -8.29
CA PRO A 49 -13.66 0.81 -9.25
C PRO A 49 -12.41 1.23 -10.03
N ASP A 50 -12.53 1.28 -11.36
CA ASP A 50 -11.42 1.72 -12.22
C ASP A 50 -10.99 3.16 -11.90
N ALA A 51 -11.94 4.00 -11.47
CA ALA A 51 -11.68 5.38 -11.06
C ALA A 51 -10.78 5.45 -9.81
N LEU A 52 -11.02 4.57 -8.82
CA LEU A 52 -10.24 4.51 -7.59
C LEU A 52 -8.76 4.23 -7.89
N MET A 53 -8.47 3.16 -8.64
CA MET A 53 -7.08 2.78 -8.95
C MET A 53 -6.35 3.83 -9.81
N LYS A 54 -7.05 4.47 -10.75
CA LYS A 54 -6.47 5.54 -11.58
C LYS A 54 -6.18 6.80 -10.78
N ARG A 55 -7.11 7.17 -9.89
CA ARG A 55 -6.93 8.28 -8.95
C ARG A 55 -5.73 7.99 -8.04
N LEU A 56 -5.67 6.79 -7.45
CA LEU A 56 -4.54 6.35 -6.64
C LEU A 56 -3.21 6.46 -7.40
N ALA A 57 -3.13 5.95 -8.63
CA ALA A 57 -1.92 6.06 -9.45
C ALA A 57 -1.49 7.50 -9.74
N THR A 58 -2.45 8.43 -9.81
CA THR A 58 -2.20 9.85 -10.08
C THR A 58 -1.77 10.61 -8.82
N GLU A 59 -2.41 10.33 -7.69
CA GLU A 59 -2.24 11.04 -6.43
C GLU A 59 -1.19 10.37 -5.51
N ILE A 60 -0.63 9.22 -5.89
CA ILE A 60 0.25 8.42 -5.01
C ILE A 60 1.45 9.17 -4.44
N SER A 61 1.96 10.19 -5.14
CA SER A 61 3.08 10.99 -4.63
C SER A 61 2.65 12.00 -3.56
N GLU A 62 1.42 12.51 -3.64
CA GLU A 62 0.86 13.42 -2.64
C GLU A 62 0.47 12.65 -1.38
N LEU A 63 -0.16 11.48 -1.54
CA LEU A 63 -0.50 10.58 -0.44
C LEU A 63 0.75 10.08 0.30
N ASP A 64 1.82 9.80 -0.44
CA ASP A 64 3.11 9.41 0.14
C ASP A 64 3.68 10.53 1.03
N GLN A 65 3.63 11.79 0.56
CA GLN A 65 4.07 12.94 1.37
C GLN A 65 3.21 13.15 2.62
N GLU A 66 1.89 12.99 2.50
CA GLU A 66 0.96 13.09 3.64
C GLU A 66 1.21 11.99 4.67
N ALA A 67 1.37 10.74 4.22
CA ALA A 67 1.70 9.62 5.09
C ALA A 67 3.04 9.82 5.82
N LEU A 68 4.09 10.27 5.11
CA LEU A 68 5.38 10.57 5.74
C LEU A 68 5.27 11.70 6.78
N HIS A 69 4.38 12.68 6.56
CA HIS A 69 4.11 13.73 7.56
C HIS A 69 3.49 13.13 8.83
N LEU A 70 2.46 12.30 8.69
CA LEU A 70 1.81 11.63 9.82
C LEU A 70 2.75 10.67 10.57
N ILE A 71 3.60 9.95 9.84
CA ILE A 71 4.65 9.11 10.44
C ILE A 71 5.58 9.97 11.30
N LYS A 72 5.99 11.15 10.81
CA LYS A 72 6.87 12.05 11.58
C LYS A 72 6.19 12.60 12.84
N GLU A 73 4.89 12.85 12.80
CA GLU A 73 4.14 13.31 13.96
C GLU A 73 3.96 12.21 15.01
N ASN A 74 3.66 10.98 14.59
CA ASN A 74 3.47 9.84 15.49
C ASN A 74 4.81 9.29 16.02
N PHE A 75 5.86 9.34 15.21
CA PHE A 75 7.19 8.81 15.50
C PHE A 75 8.28 9.87 15.24
N PRO A 76 8.38 10.90 16.10
CA PRO A 76 9.28 12.04 15.89
C PRO A 76 10.77 11.67 15.87
N GLU A 77 11.14 10.54 16.48
CA GLU A 77 12.52 10.04 16.53
C GLU A 77 12.92 9.28 15.25
N GLU A 78 11.96 8.85 14.44
CA GLU A 78 12.24 8.09 13.23
C GLU A 78 12.90 8.97 12.15
N ASN A 79 13.88 8.37 11.48
CA ASN A 79 14.59 9.00 10.38
C ASN A 79 13.80 8.80 9.08
N ILE A 80 12.88 9.71 8.80
CA ILE A 80 12.02 9.69 7.62
C ILE A 80 12.80 9.57 6.30
N GLU A 81 14.01 10.15 6.22
CA GLU A 81 14.85 10.04 5.01
C GLU A 81 15.35 8.61 4.75
N GLY A 82 15.38 7.77 5.77
CA GLY A 82 15.76 6.36 5.68
C GLY A 82 14.58 5.42 5.43
N ILE A 83 13.34 5.88 5.62
CA ILE A 83 12.14 5.07 5.46
C ILE A 83 11.81 4.93 3.97
N SER A 84 11.49 3.70 3.54
CA SER A 84 11.17 3.43 2.14
C SER A 84 9.69 3.07 1.97
N PHE A 85 8.99 3.81 1.12
CA PHE A 85 7.66 3.43 0.65
C PHE A 85 7.76 2.19 -0.23
N THR A 86 7.17 1.08 0.21
CA THR A 86 7.35 -0.24 -0.41
C THR A 86 6.04 -0.95 -0.73
N ASP A 87 4.93 -0.60 -0.09
CA ASP A 87 3.71 -1.41 -0.14
C ASP A 87 2.43 -0.58 -0.31
N ILE A 88 1.50 -1.07 -1.13
CA ILE A 88 0.10 -0.64 -1.16
C ILE A 88 -0.78 -1.84 -0.79
N MET A 89 -1.54 -1.70 0.28
CA MET A 89 -2.24 -2.81 0.93
C MET A 89 -3.73 -2.55 0.93
N PHE A 90 -4.50 -3.46 0.32
CA PHE A 90 -5.95 -3.52 0.40
C PHE A 90 -6.32 -4.75 1.22
N ASP A 91 -7.25 -4.60 2.15
CA ASP A 91 -7.72 -5.72 2.95
C ASP A 91 -9.24 -5.85 2.87
N LYS A 92 -9.71 -7.03 2.47
CA LYS A 92 -11.14 -7.27 2.25
C LYS A 92 -11.94 -7.27 3.55
N SER A 93 -11.29 -7.52 4.69
CA SER A 93 -11.95 -7.51 5.99
C SER A 93 -12.16 -6.09 6.54
N GLY A 94 -11.55 -5.08 5.89
CA GLY A 94 -11.63 -3.68 6.29
C GLY A 94 -10.64 -3.34 7.41
N CYS A 95 -9.53 -4.08 7.54
CA CYS A 95 -8.44 -3.70 8.46
C CYS A 95 -7.86 -2.32 8.12
N TYR A 96 -7.89 -1.97 6.84
CA TYR A 96 -7.64 -0.63 6.34
C TYR A 96 -8.97 -0.11 5.80
N ASP A 97 -9.31 1.16 6.05
CA ASP A 97 -10.59 1.74 5.63
C ASP A 97 -10.87 1.44 4.15
N ALA A 98 -10.08 2.04 3.24
CA ALA A 98 -10.02 1.61 1.83
C ALA A 98 -8.71 0.90 1.48
N PHE A 99 -7.56 1.46 1.88
CA PHE A 99 -6.23 0.89 1.67
C PHE A 99 -5.21 1.49 2.65
N ALA A 100 -4.00 0.96 2.67
CA ALA A 100 -2.87 1.53 3.39
C ALA A 100 -1.62 1.64 2.52
N LEU A 101 -0.78 2.63 2.83
CA LEU A 101 0.59 2.74 2.35
C LEU A 101 1.52 2.18 3.41
N GLY A 102 2.39 1.25 3.02
CA GLY A 102 3.33 0.58 3.89
C GLY A 102 4.76 1.04 3.65
N TYR A 103 5.46 1.25 4.77
CA TYR A 103 6.79 1.83 4.81
C TYR A 103 7.74 0.93 5.59
N TYR A 104 8.69 0.33 4.89
CA TYR A 104 9.74 -0.44 5.53
C TYR A 104 10.69 0.47 6.32
N VAL A 105 10.89 0.16 7.60
CA VAL A 105 11.75 0.93 8.51
C VAL A 105 12.99 0.17 8.98
N GLY A 106 13.04 -1.15 8.83
CA GLY A 106 14.20 -1.97 9.18
C GLY A 106 13.85 -3.31 9.80
N GLU A 107 14.86 -3.99 10.33
CA GLU A 107 14.72 -5.28 11.01
C GLU A 107 14.58 -5.10 12.52
N SER A 108 13.75 -5.94 13.12
CA SER A 108 13.60 -6.08 14.57
C SER A 108 13.81 -7.54 15.00
N PRO A 109 13.97 -7.84 16.30
CA PRO A 109 13.99 -9.23 16.77
C PRO A 109 12.70 -10.01 16.45
N ALA A 110 11.60 -9.32 16.12
CA ALA A 110 10.33 -9.92 15.74
C ALA A 110 10.17 -10.11 14.23
N GLY A 111 11.09 -9.60 13.41
CA GLY A 111 11.02 -9.61 11.95
C GLY A 111 11.11 -8.22 11.33
N GLU A 112 10.74 -8.12 10.06
CA GLU A 112 10.77 -6.87 9.28
C GLU A 112 9.70 -5.90 9.81
N LEU A 113 10.09 -4.67 10.11
CA LEU A 113 9.23 -3.66 10.72
C LEU A 113 8.69 -2.71 9.65
N TYR A 114 7.39 -2.45 9.73
CA TYR A 114 6.65 -1.58 8.82
C TYR A 114 5.81 -0.57 9.58
N LEU A 115 5.77 0.65 9.05
CA LEU A 115 4.80 1.67 9.45
C LEU A 115 3.73 1.79 8.37
N LEU A 116 2.46 1.79 8.77
CA LEU A 116 1.33 1.81 7.86
C LEU A 116 0.48 3.05 8.11
N VAL A 117 0.11 3.73 7.03
CA VAL A 117 -0.86 4.82 7.03
C VAL A 117 -2.05 4.41 6.19
N SER A 118 -3.23 4.34 6.81
CA SER A 118 -4.47 3.96 6.13
C SER A 118 -5.21 5.18 5.58
N PHE A 119 -5.93 4.98 4.48
CA PHE A 119 -6.69 5.99 3.77
C PHE A 119 -8.10 5.49 3.49
N GLY A 120 -9.08 6.41 3.58
CA GLY A 120 -10.47 6.18 3.20
C GLY A 120 -10.72 6.22 1.69
N GLU A 121 -11.97 6.03 1.28
CA GLU A 121 -12.35 6.02 -0.14
C GLU A 121 -12.12 7.37 -0.84
N GLU A 122 -12.18 8.48 -0.09
CA GLU A 122 -11.90 9.84 -0.58
C GLU A 122 -10.44 10.26 -0.40
N PHE A 123 -9.58 9.31 -0.01
CA PHE A 123 -8.15 9.47 0.28
C PHE A 123 -7.87 10.39 1.47
N GLU A 124 -8.79 10.45 2.42
CA GLU A 124 -8.54 11.00 3.74
C GLU A 124 -7.62 10.07 4.53
N ALA A 125 -6.49 10.59 5.02
CA ALA A 125 -5.56 9.82 5.83
C ALA A 125 -6.09 9.62 7.26
N ASN A 126 -5.92 8.43 7.80
CA ASN A 126 -6.11 8.17 9.22
C ASN A 126 -4.89 8.73 9.99
N PRO A 127 -5.09 9.59 11.00
CA PRO A 127 -3.99 10.17 11.76
C PRO A 127 -3.23 9.15 12.62
N GLU A 128 -3.83 7.99 12.91
CA GLU A 128 -3.17 6.91 13.64
C GLU A 128 -2.29 6.09 12.70
N VAL A 129 -0.99 6.06 13.00
CA VAL A 129 0.00 5.26 12.24
C VAL A 129 0.18 3.92 12.94
N ILE A 130 -0.01 2.84 12.20
CA ILE A 130 0.10 1.46 12.71
C ILE A 130 1.53 0.97 12.53
N CYS A 131 2.05 0.25 13.51
CA CYS A 131 3.36 -0.38 13.45
C CYS A 131 3.19 -1.91 13.47
N GLU A 132 3.70 -2.59 12.44
CA GLU A 132 3.57 -4.04 12.26
C GLU A 132 4.95 -4.67 12.05
N ALA A 133 5.13 -5.89 12.58
CA ALA A 133 6.31 -6.72 12.34
C ALA A 133 5.89 -8.03 11.64
N TYR A 134 6.59 -8.39 10.57
CA TYR A 134 6.32 -9.55 9.72
C TYR A 134 7.41 -10.62 9.79
#